data_AF-A0A4Q6AAI3-F1
#
_entry.id   AF-A0A4Q6AAI3-F1
#
_cell.length_a   1.000
_cell.length_b   1.000
_cell.length_c   1.000
_cell.angle_alpha   90.00
_cell.angle_beta   90.00
_cell.angle_gamma   90.00
#
_symmetry.space_group_name_H-M   'P 1'
#
loop_
_entity.id
_entity.type
_entity.pdbx_description
1 polymer ?
#
loop_
_entity_poly.entity_id
_entity_poly.type
_entity_poly.pdbx_seq_one_letter_code
_entity_poly.pdbx_strand_id
1 'polypeptide(L)' 'MENFEERWFGVEQLLQERFEKKPDMEGILFLIGINELGMMPRRNKFTKEQKQDLMHIAVCSLLSRKGYF' A
#
# COMPACT_ATOMS: atom_id res chain seq x y z
N MET A 1 8.97 -24.42 -5.62
CA MET A 1 8.50 -23.11 -6.10
C MET A 1 7.46 -22.65 -5.10
N GLU A 2 7.79 -21.72 -4.21
CA GLU A 2 6.76 -21.10 -3.37
C GLU A 2 5.76 -20.37 -4.26
N ASN A 3 4.50 -20.77 -4.18
CA ASN A 3 3.43 -20.24 -5.01
C ASN A 3 3.19 -18.76 -4.65
N PHE A 4 3.19 -17.88 -5.65
CA PHE A 4 2.91 -16.46 -5.45
C PHE A 4 1.56 -16.26 -4.75
N GLU A 5 0.57 -17.07 -5.11
CA GLU A 5 -0.78 -17.01 -4.55
C GLU A 5 -0.79 -17.29 -3.04
N GLU A 6 0.00 -18.25 -2.58
CA GLU A 6 0.11 -18.59 -1.16
C GLU A 6 0.74 -17.45 -0.35
N ARG A 7 1.83 -16.86 -0.85
CA ARG A 7 2.46 -15.70 -0.20
C ARG A 7 1.55 -14.48 -0.20
N TRP A 8 0.84 -14.25 -1.31
CA TRP A 8 -0.10 -13.14 -1.43
C TRP A 8 -1.27 -13.32 -0.45
N PHE A 9 -1.82 -14.53 -0.36
CA PHE A 9 -2.86 -14.86 0.61
C PHE A 9 -2.41 -14.58 2.06
N GLY A 10 -1.16 -14.92 2.40
CA GLY A 10 -0.58 -14.58 3.71
C GLY A 10 -0.56 -13.06 3.98
N VAL A 11 -0.23 -12.24 2.98
CA VAL A 11 -0.29 -10.77 3.10
C VAL A 11 -1.72 -10.29 3.28
N GLU A 12 -2.67 -10.83 2.51
CA GLU A 12 -4.09 -10.47 2.65
C GLU A 12 -4.64 -10.80 4.03
N GLN A 13 -4.29 -11.96 4.60
CA GLN A 13 -4.67 -12.34 5.97
C GLN A 13 -4.08 -11.40 7.01
N LEU A 14 -2.77 -11.11 6.92
CA LEU A 14 -2.11 -10.15 7.81
C LEU A 14 -2.77 -8.77 7.80
N LEU A 15 -3.14 -8.29 6.62
CA LEU A 15 -3.83 -7.00 6.47
C LEU A 15 -5.27 -7.07 7.00
N GLN A 16 -5.98 -8.17 6.75
CA GLN A 16 -7.33 -8.38 7.26
C GLN A 16 -7.37 -8.42 8.79
N GLU A 17 -6.41 -9.10 9.43
CA GLU A 17 -6.28 -9.14 10.89
C GLU A 17 -5.97 -7.76 11.47
N ARG A 18 -5.12 -6.96 10.79
CA ARG A 18 -4.69 -5.66 11.28
C ARG A 18 -5.74 -4.56 11.12
N PHE A 19 -6.52 -4.59 10.04
CA PHE A 19 -7.48 -3.54 9.69
C PHE A 19 -8.94 -3.99 9.83
N GLU A 20 -9.17 -5.20 10.35
CA GLU A 20 -10.48 -5.85 10.50
C GLU A 20 -11.27 -5.97 9.18
N LYS A 21 -10.62 -5.70 8.05
CA LYS A 21 -11.19 -5.67 6.71
C LYS A 21 -10.10 -6.04 5.72
N LYS A 22 -10.42 -6.92 4.77
CA LYS A 22 -9.55 -7.21 3.63
C LYS A 22 -9.44 -5.95 2.75
N PRO A 23 -8.27 -5.30 2.66
CA PRO A 23 -8.11 -4.16 1.76
C PRO A 23 -8.10 -4.64 0.31
N ASP A 24 -8.65 -3.80 -0.57
CA ASP A 24 -8.50 -3.96 -2.01
C ASP A 24 -7.11 -3.45 -2.46
N MET A 25 -6.81 -3.61 -3.75
CA MET A 25 -5.52 -3.17 -4.31
C MET A 25 -5.25 -1.68 -4.08
N GLU A 26 -6.29 -0.83 -4.13
CA GLU A 26 -6.15 0.60 -3.87
C GLU A 26 -5.78 0.87 -2.41
N GLY A 27 -6.44 0.21 -1.45
CA GLY A 27 -6.09 0.28 -0.04
C GLY A 27 -4.67 -0.18 0.23
N ILE A 28 -4.21 -1.26 -0.43
CA ILE A 28 -2.84 -1.76 -0.31
C ILE A 28 -1.83 -0.73 -0.82
N LEU A 29 -2.05 -0.18 -2.03
CA LEU A 29 -1.20 0.87 -2.60
C LEU A 29 -1.16 2.10 -1.69
N PHE A 30 -2.31 2.50 -1.15
CA PHE A 30 -2.39 3.63 -0.23
C PHE A 30 -1.55 3.41 1.04
N LEU A 31 -1.62 2.21 1.63
CA LEU A 31 -0.80 1.83 2.78
C LEU A 31 0.70 1.84 2.45
N ILE A 32 1.08 1.35 1.28
CA ILE A 32 2.48 1.42 0.80
C ILE A 32 2.92 2.88 0.68
N GLY A 33 2.10 3.74 0.06
CA GLY A 33 2.40 5.17 -0.07
C GLY A 33 2.64 5.85 1.27
N ILE A 34 1.81 5.55 2.29
CA ILE A 34 1.99 6.07 3.66
C ILE A 34 3.31 5.59 4.27
N ASN A 35 3.63 4.30 4.12
CA ASN A 35 4.87 3.73 4.67
C ASN A 35 6.11 4.33 4.00
N GLU A 36 6.11 4.49 2.67
CA GLU A 36 7.23 5.06 1.92
C GLU A 36 7.41 6.55 2.22
N LEU A 37 6.32 7.31 2.38
CA LEU A 37 6.37 8.71 2.77
C LEU A 37 6.80 8.90 4.24
N GLY A 38 6.59 7.89 5.10
CA GLY A 38 6.89 7.95 6.53
C GLY A 38 6.03 8.95 7.32
N MET A 39 4.94 9.46 6.70
CA MET A 39 4.05 10.44 7.32
C MET A 39 2.72 9.81 7.71
N MET A 40 2.52 9.61 9.01
CA MET A 40 1.19 9.32 9.57
C MET A 40 0.37 10.62 9.62
N PRO A 41 -0.92 10.60 9.25
CA PRO A 41 -1.79 11.76 9.38
C PRO A 41 -1.93 12.13 10.87
N ARG A 42 -1.24 13.20 11.28
CA ARG A 42 -1.10 13.56 12.71
C ARG A 42 -2.43 13.94 13.38
N ARG A 43 -3.36 14.55 12.64
CA ARG A 43 -4.65 15.06 13.17
C ARG A 43 -5.79 15.05 12.16
N ASN A 44 -5.51 15.28 10.87
CA ASN A 44 -6.52 15.39 9.82
C ASN A 44 -6.40 14.25 8.81
N LYS A 45 -7.53 13.82 8.26
CA LYS A 45 -7.55 12.88 7.13
C LYS A 45 -6.85 13.53 5.92
N PHE A 46 -6.15 12.73 5.13
CA PHE A 46 -5.57 13.18 3.87
C PHE A 46 -6.64 13.78 2.94
N THR A 47 -6.30 14.88 2.29
CA THR A 47 -7.12 15.48 1.22
C THR A 47 -7.19 14.55 0.02
N LYS A 48 -8.11 14.80 -0.93
CA LYS A 48 -8.19 14.00 -2.16
C LYS A 48 -6.88 14.01 -2.95
N GLU A 49 -6.26 15.18 -3.08
CA GLU A 49 -4.99 15.37 -3.78
C GLU A 49 -3.85 14.62 -3.07
N GLN A 50 -3.73 14.77 -1.76
CA GLN A 50 -2.73 14.03 -0.97
C GLN A 50 -2.89 12.51 -1.09
N LYS A 51 -4.12 12.02 -1.23
CA LYS A 51 -4.35 10.59 -1.49
C LYS A 51 -3.84 10.20 -2.88
N GLN A 52 -4.06 11.01 -3.90
CA GLN A 52 -3.53 10.75 -5.24
C GLN A 52 -2.00 10.76 -5.24
N ASP A 53 -1.37 11.69 -4.53
CA ASP A 53 0.09 11.75 -4.41
C ASP A 53 0.65 10.49 -3.72
N LEU A 54 0.00 10.03 -2.65
CA LEU A 54 0.39 8.79 -1.96
C LEU A 54 0.27 7.57 -2.87
N MET A 55 -0.77 7.50 -3.70
CA MET A 55 -0.93 6.44 -4.69
C MET A 55 0.19 6.48 -5.74
N HIS A 56 0.57 7.68 -6.18
CA HIS A 56 1.68 7.86 -7.12
C HIS A 56 3.01 7.38 -6.51
N ILE A 57 3.31 7.80 -5.27
CA ILE A 57 4.51 7.36 -4.53
C ILE A 57 4.55 5.83 -4.44
N ALA A 58 3.43 5.18 -4.11
CA ALA A 58 3.36 3.73 -4.01
C ALA A 58 3.68 3.03 -5.33
N VAL A 59 3.04 3.47 -6.43
CA VAL A 59 3.24 2.89 -7.76
C VAL A 59 4.68 3.12 -8.24
N CYS A 60 5.20 4.34 -8.10
CA CYS A 60 6.57 4.66 -8.46
C CYS A 60 7.58 3.83 -7.67
N SER A 61 7.43 3.71 -6.35
CA SER A 61 8.35 2.89 -5.52
C SER A 61 8.34 1.42 -5.96
N LEU A 62 7.16 0.85 -6.23
CA LEU A 62 7.04 -0.54 -6.70
C LEU A 62 7.69 -0.74 -8.07
N LEU A 63 7.48 0.19 -9.01
CA LEU A 63 7.98 0.08 -10.38
C LEU A 63 9.47 0.42 -10.49
N SER A 64 9.98 1.38 -9.72
CA SER A 64 11.42 1.69 -9.61
C SER A 64 12.20 0.50 -9.09
N ARG A 65 11.68 -0.25 -8.09
CA ARG A 65 12.33 -1.48 -7.60
C ARG A 65 12.45 -2.57 -8.67
N LYS A 66 11.62 -2.51 -9.71
CA LYS A 66 11.68 -3.41 -10.88
C LYS A 66 12.45 -2.82 -12.07
N GLY A 67 13.01 -1.61 -11.94
CA GLY A 67 13.83 -0.96 -12.97
C GLY A 67 13.05 -0.25 -14.08
N TYR A 68 11.78 0.09 -13.86
CA TYR A 68 10.94 0.78 -14.85
C TYR A 68 11.05 2.32 -14.81
N PHE A 69 11.69 2.87 -13.77
CA PHE A 69 11.91 4.30 -13.56
C PHE A 69 13.30 4.54 -12.98
#